data_AF-A0A926KFI7-F1
#
_entry.id   AF-A0A926KFI7-F1
#
_cell.length_a   1.000
_cell.length_b   1.000
_cell.length_c   1.000
_cell.angle_alpha   90.00
_cell.angle_beta   90.00
_cell.angle_gamma   90.00
#
_symmetry.space_group_name_H-M   'P 1'
#
loop_
_entity.id
_entity.type
_entity.pdbx_description
1 polymer ?
#
loop_
_entity_poly.entity_id
_entity_poly.type
_entity_poly.pdbx_seq_one_letter_code
_entity_poly.pdbx_strand_id
1 'polypeptide(L)'
;MEPTQIQQWARERIDELPGAMLTRPFGDDHDVYRVTDKIFMMVTDKPGRPIVTLKARPADSALLREAFTQIIPGWHMNKRHWITLDPGPELEREMVRDLVTESYLLVVEGLPARLRPVDPAVFGQTTHAD
;
A
#
# COMPACT_ATOMS: atom_id res chain seq x y z
N MET A 1 -20.41 2.20 -0.05
CA MET A 1 -19.01 2.65 -0.09
C MET A 1 -18.82 3.41 -1.38
N GLU A 2 -18.27 4.62 -1.31
CA GLU A 2 -17.94 5.35 -2.53
C GLU A 2 -16.77 4.66 -3.24
N PRO A 3 -16.75 4.55 -4.58
CA PRO A 3 -15.70 3.82 -5.30
C PRO A 3 -14.28 4.31 -4.98
N THR A 4 -14.12 5.58 -4.61
CA THR A 4 -12.81 6.20 -4.33
C THR A 4 -12.39 6.12 -2.86
N GLN A 5 -13.22 5.53 -2.00
CA GLN A 5 -13.03 5.56 -0.55
C GLN A 5 -11.75 4.83 -0.11
N ILE A 6 -11.40 3.72 -0.77
CA ILE A 6 -10.13 3.02 -0.50
C ILE A 6 -8.91 3.87 -0.86
N GLN A 7 -9.00 4.70 -1.89
CA GLN A 7 -7.92 5.58 -2.32
C GLN A 7 -7.73 6.70 -1.31
N GLN A 8 -8.84 7.25 -0.80
CA GLN A 8 -8.80 8.25 0.27
C GLN A 8 -8.10 7.69 1.51
N TRP A 9 -8.53 6.53 2.02
CA TRP A 9 -7.93 5.92 3.20
C TRP A 9 -6.44 5.59 3.01
N ALA A 10 -6.07 5.12 1.82
CA ALA A 10 -4.67 4.86 1.49
C ALA A 10 -3.83 6.14 1.48
N ARG A 11 -4.38 7.24 0.95
CA ARG A 11 -3.71 8.56 0.92
C ARG A 11 -3.57 9.16 2.31
N GLU A 12 -4.62 9.09 3.13
CA GLU A 12 -4.58 9.55 4.53
C GLU A 12 -3.45 8.88 5.31
N ARG A 13 -3.16 7.60 5.04
CA ARG A 13 -2.06 6.92 5.72
C ARG A 13 -0.68 7.48 5.35
N ILE A 14 -0.51 8.02 4.15
CA ILE A 14 0.80 8.51 3.67
C ILE A 14 1.35 9.64 4.54
N ASP A 15 0.49 10.51 5.05
CA ASP A 15 0.90 11.65 5.89
C ASP A 15 1.60 11.20 7.18
N GLU A 16 1.39 9.94 7.57
CA GLU A 16 1.95 9.33 8.77
C GLU A 16 3.15 8.42 8.46
N LEU A 17 3.62 8.33 7.21
CA LEU A 17 4.74 7.47 6.78
C LEU A 17 6.01 8.30 6.49
N PRO A 18 7.00 8.32 7.40
CA PRO A 18 8.20 9.11 7.24
C PRO A 18 8.96 8.80 5.94
N GLY A 19 9.38 9.84 5.22
CA GLY A 19 10.12 9.69 3.97
C GLY A 19 9.31 9.18 2.78
N ALA A 20 7.98 9.07 2.89
CA ALA A 20 7.12 8.84 1.76
C ALA A 20 7.10 10.07 0.83
N MET A 21 7.17 9.83 -0.48
CA MET A 21 7.18 10.87 -1.51
C MET A 21 6.21 10.50 -2.63
N LEU A 22 5.47 11.50 -3.11
CA LEU A 22 4.59 11.38 -4.26
C LEU A 22 5.33 11.72 -5.55
N THR A 23 5.16 10.88 -6.58
CA THR A 23 5.64 11.11 -7.95
C THR A 23 4.56 10.74 -8.95
N ARG A 24 4.60 11.33 -10.15
CA ARG A 24 3.65 11.05 -11.25
C ARG A 24 4.38 10.72 -12.57
N PRO A 25 5.13 9.60 -12.63
CA PRO A 25 5.90 9.25 -13.81
C PRO A 25 5.02 8.82 -15.01
N PHE A 26 3.73 8.56 -14.79
CA PHE A 26 2.80 8.04 -15.80
C PHE A 26 1.64 9.01 -16.09
N GLY A 27 1.80 10.28 -15.74
CA GLY A 27 0.75 11.31 -15.85
C GLY A 27 -0.10 11.45 -14.59
N ASP A 28 -1.10 12.33 -14.66
CA ASP A 28 -1.86 12.78 -13.50
C ASP A 28 -2.88 11.77 -12.96
N ASP A 29 -3.20 10.74 -13.74
CA ASP A 29 -4.12 9.65 -13.34
C ASP A 29 -3.45 8.60 -12.44
N HIS A 30 -2.14 8.72 -12.19
CA HIS A 30 -1.33 7.71 -11.51
C HIS A 30 -0.40 8.34 -10.47
N ASP A 31 -0.84 8.28 -9.22
CA ASP A 31 -0.01 8.66 -8.09
C ASP A 31 0.86 7.47 -7.67
N VAL A 32 2.17 7.69 -7.67
CA VAL A 32 3.18 6.69 -7.33
C VAL A 32 3.92 7.13 -6.08
N TYR A 33 3.71 6.40 -4.99
CA TYR A 33 4.31 6.66 -3.69
C TYR A 33 5.56 5.81 -3.47
N ARG A 34 6.61 6.48 -3.00
CA ARG A 34 7.96 5.93 -2.86
C ARG A 34 8.55 6.25 -1.50
N VAL A 35 9.43 5.40 -1.03
CA VAL A 35 10.40 5.72 0.02
C VAL A 35 11.78 5.59 -0.63
N THR A 36 12.59 6.64 -0.51
CA THR A 36 13.78 6.82 -1.35
C THR A 36 13.43 6.69 -2.85
N ASP A 37 14.09 5.80 -3.57
CA ASP A 37 13.89 5.46 -4.98
C ASP A 37 12.91 4.29 -5.19
N LYS A 38 12.41 3.67 -4.12
CA LYS A 38 11.61 2.43 -4.18
C LYS A 38 10.12 2.70 -4.04
N ILE A 39 9.32 2.14 -4.96
CA ILE A 39 7.85 2.22 -4.93
C ILE A 39 7.30 1.23 -3.91
N PHE A 40 6.31 1.67 -3.13
CA PHE A 40 5.53 0.80 -2.26
C PHE A 40 4.01 0.91 -2.53
N MET A 41 3.52 2.01 -3.10
CA MET A 41 2.09 2.15 -3.39
C MET A 41 1.85 2.89 -4.70
N MET A 42 0.81 2.47 -5.42
CA MET A 42 0.29 3.16 -6.60
C MET A 42 -1.22 3.35 -6.46
N VAL A 43 -1.70 4.57 -6.65
CA VAL A 43 -3.14 4.88 -6.73
C VAL A 43 -3.47 5.18 -8.19
N THR A 44 -4.48 4.52 -8.73
CA THR A 44 -4.95 4.75 -10.10
C THR A 44 -6.30 5.45 -10.04
N ASP A 45 -6.34 6.70 -10.47
CA ASP A 45 -7.55 7.56 -10.48
C ASP A 45 -8.30 7.50 -11.82
N LYS A 46 -7.94 6.55 -12.68
CA LYS A 46 -8.57 6.37 -13.99
C LYS A 46 -10.09 6.12 -13.82
N PRO A 47 -10.95 6.84 -14.57
CA PRO A 47 -12.40 6.64 -14.52
C PRO A 47 -12.78 5.17 -14.67
N GLY A 48 -13.63 4.68 -13.76
CA GLY A 48 -14.11 3.30 -13.73
C GLY A 48 -13.14 2.28 -13.12
N ARG A 49 -11.97 2.69 -12.61
CA ARG A 49 -11.02 1.80 -11.92
C ARG A 49 -10.28 2.49 -10.75
N PRO A 50 -10.99 2.91 -9.69
CA PRO A 50 -10.37 3.54 -8.52
C PRO A 50 -9.71 2.49 -7.64
N ILE A 51 -8.46 2.14 -7.95
CA ILE A 51 -7.74 1.03 -7.32
C ILE A 51 -6.48 1.49 -6.61
N VAL A 52 -6.04 0.71 -5.63
CA VAL A 52 -4.77 0.90 -4.93
C VAL A 52 -3.93 -0.36 -5.09
N THR A 53 -2.70 -0.24 -5.59
CA THR A 53 -1.78 -1.36 -5.78
C THR A 53 -0.62 -1.25 -4.81
N LEU A 54 -0.39 -2.32 -4.04
CA LEU A 54 0.52 -2.38 -2.91
C LEU A 54 1.52 -3.52 -3.08
N LYS A 55 2.72 -3.34 -2.53
CA LYS A 55 3.71 -4.39 -2.44
C LYS A 55 3.33 -5.34 -1.31
N ALA A 56 3.57 -6.64 -1.53
CA ALA A 56 3.30 -7.67 -0.55
C ALA A 56 4.40 -8.76 -0.60
N ARG A 57 4.63 -9.44 0.52
CA ARG A 57 5.42 -10.67 0.50
C ARG A 57 4.66 -11.74 -0.29
N PRO A 58 5.36 -12.66 -0.98
CA PRO A 58 4.68 -13.68 -1.78
C PRO A 58 3.69 -14.56 -1.00
N ALA A 59 4.00 -14.87 0.27
CA ALA A 59 3.09 -15.63 1.13
C ALA A 59 1.83 -14.83 1.45
N ASP A 60 2.00 -13.59 1.92
CA ASP A 60 0.88 -12.70 2.26
C ASP A 60 0.01 -12.38 1.04
N SER A 61 0.61 -12.17 -0.13
CA SER A 61 -0.11 -11.96 -1.40
C SER A 61 -1.07 -13.11 -1.71
N ALA A 62 -0.63 -14.36 -1.53
CA ALA A 62 -1.48 -15.52 -1.76
C ALA A 62 -2.63 -15.59 -0.74
N LEU A 63 -2.31 -15.45 0.55
CA LEU A 63 -3.29 -15.53 1.64
C LEU A 63 -4.36 -14.44 1.56
N LEU A 64 -3.95 -13.19 1.32
CA LEU A 64 -4.88 -12.06 1.21
C LEU A 64 -5.86 -12.22 0.04
N ARG A 65 -5.39 -12.77 -1.08
CA ARG A 65 -6.23 -13.03 -2.26
C ARG A 65 -7.17 -14.22 -2.08
N GLU A 66 -6.85 -15.14 -1.18
CA GLU A 66 -7.75 -16.22 -0.79
C GLU A 66 -8.80 -15.74 0.21
N ALA A 67 -8.42 -14.85 1.13
CA ALA A 67 -9.28 -14.35 2.19
C ALA A 67 -10.27 -13.25 1.75
N PHE A 68 -9.89 -12.41 0.78
CA PHE A 68 -10.68 -11.24 0.39
C PHE A 68 -10.89 -11.19 -1.12
N THR A 69 -12.16 -11.17 -1.56
CA THR A 69 -12.50 -11.17 -3.00
C THR A 69 -12.07 -9.89 -3.72
N GLN A 70 -11.95 -8.79 -2.97
CA GLN A 70 -11.52 -7.46 -3.42
C GLN A 70 -10.00 -7.33 -3.54
N ILE A 71 -9.23 -8.31 -3.04
CA ILE A 71 -7.77 -8.32 -3.19
C ILE A 71 -7.40 -9.22 -4.35
N ILE A 72 -6.92 -8.62 -5.43
CA ILE A 72 -6.61 -9.31 -6.68
C ILE A 72 -5.10 -9.26 -6.97
N PRO A 73 -4.59 -10.05 -7.93
CA PRO A 73 -3.18 -9.93 -8.34
C PRO A 73 -2.86 -8.51 -8.83
N GLY A 74 -1.68 -7.99 -8.47
CA GLY A 74 -1.26 -6.63 -8.81
C GLY A 74 -1.46 -6.26 -10.28
N TRP A 75 -2.28 -5.23 -10.53
CA TRP A 75 -2.58 -4.69 -11.85
C TRP A 75 -1.32 -4.07 -12.46
N HIS A 76 -0.96 -4.48 -13.69
CA HIS A 76 0.30 -4.13 -14.40
C HIS A 76 1.62 -4.45 -13.68
N MET A 77 1.58 -5.07 -12.50
CA MET A 77 2.75 -5.35 -11.68
C MET A 77 3.08 -6.84 -11.63
N ASN A 78 4.22 -7.18 -11.02
CA ASN A 78 4.57 -8.57 -10.75
C ASN A 78 3.61 -9.16 -9.70
N LYS A 79 2.68 -10.01 -10.17
CA LYS A 79 1.57 -10.60 -9.40
C LYS A 79 2.01 -11.45 -8.19
N ARG A 80 3.29 -11.83 -8.10
CA ARG A 80 3.86 -12.51 -6.94
C ARG A 80 4.16 -11.55 -5.79
N HIS A 81 4.46 -10.29 -6.09
CA HIS A 81 4.97 -9.31 -5.12
C HIS A 81 4.05 -8.10 -4.95
N TRP A 82 2.95 -8.06 -5.69
CA TRP A 82 2.02 -6.95 -5.71
C TRP A 82 0.58 -7.46 -5.68
N ILE A 83 -0.23 -6.79 -4.88
CA ILE A 83 -1.68 -6.97 -4.79
C ILE A 83 -2.37 -5.67 -5.20
N THR A 84 -3.57 -5.77 -5.71
CA THR A 84 -4.44 -4.63 -5.97
C THR A 84 -5.69 -4.75 -5.13
N LEU A 85 -6.03 -3.66 -4.44
CA LEU A 85 -7.27 -3.48 -3.72
C LEU A 85 -8.28 -2.88 -4.70
N ASP A 86 -9.32 -3.65 -5.02
CA ASP A 86 -10.51 -3.17 -5.71
C ASP A 86 -11.52 -2.65 -4.67
N PRO A 87 -12.33 -1.62 -4.98
CA PRO A 87 -13.35 -1.14 -4.05
C PRO A 87 -14.39 -2.22 -3.73
N GLY A 88 -14.75 -2.36 -2.45
CA GLY A 88 -15.82 -3.26 -2.05
C GLY A 88 -16.04 -3.28 -0.54
N PRO A 89 -17.17 -3.85 -0.08
CA PRO A 89 -17.65 -3.69 1.29
C PRO A 89 -16.81 -4.39 2.37
N GLU A 90 -15.98 -5.36 2.00
CA GLU A 90 -15.14 -6.13 2.96
C GLU A 90 -13.84 -5.40 3.33
N LEU A 91 -13.44 -4.38 2.56
CA LEU A 91 -12.24 -3.60 2.85
C LEU A 91 -12.59 -2.44 3.77
N GLU A 92 -12.23 -2.58 5.05
CA GLU A 92 -12.41 -1.53 6.05
C GLU A 92 -11.22 -0.56 6.08
N ARG A 93 -11.42 0.65 6.63
CA ARG A 93 -10.42 1.72 6.66
C ARG A 93 -9.10 1.27 7.30
N GLU A 94 -9.17 0.66 8.48
CA GLU A 94 -7.95 0.25 9.19
C GLU A 94 -7.21 -0.86 8.44
N MET A 95 -7.93 -1.83 7.85
CA MET A 95 -7.32 -2.85 6.99
C MET A 95 -6.56 -2.22 5.81
N VAL A 96 -7.14 -1.22 5.13
CA VAL A 96 -6.45 -0.51 4.03
C VAL A 96 -5.20 0.21 4.55
N ARG A 97 -5.29 0.88 5.70
CA ARG A 97 -4.16 1.59 6.32
C ARG A 97 -3.05 0.63 6.75
N ASP A 98 -3.40 -0.53 7.29
CA ASP A 98 -2.46 -1.57 7.68
C ASP A 98 -1.75 -2.14 6.46
N LEU A 99 -2.48 -2.50 5.40
CA LEU A 99 -1.89 -2.98 4.15
C LEU A 99 -0.93 -1.96 3.51
N VAL A 100 -1.26 -0.67 3.57
CA VAL A 100 -0.36 0.41 3.11
C VAL A 100 0.90 0.46 3.97
N THR A 101 0.75 0.33 5.29
CA THR A 101 1.87 0.30 6.25
C THR A 101 2.79 -0.89 6.00
N GLU A 102 2.23 -2.09 5.86
CA GLU A 102 2.99 -3.32 5.58
C GLU A 102 3.74 -3.22 4.25
N SER A 103 3.11 -2.67 3.22
CA SER A 103 3.76 -2.43 1.93
C SER A 103 4.96 -1.49 2.05
N TYR A 104 4.81 -0.39 2.80
CA TYR A 104 5.87 0.57 3.09
C TYR A 104 7.01 -0.09 3.89
N LEU A 105 6.69 -0.79 4.98
CA LEU A 105 7.68 -1.46 5.83
C LEU A 105 8.47 -2.52 5.08
N LEU A 106 7.80 -3.30 4.22
CA LEU A 106 8.46 -4.27 3.35
C LEU A 106 9.50 -3.62 2.42
N VAL A 107 9.24 -2.41 1.95
CA VAL A 107 10.22 -1.66 1.15
C VAL A 107 11.34 -1.10 2.02
N VAL A 108 11.02 -0.53 3.18
CA VAL A 108 12.00 0.02 4.14
C VAL A 108 12.97 -1.06 4.63
N GLU A 109 12.48 -2.26 4.93
CA GLU A 109 13.29 -3.40 5.35
C GLU A 109 14.37 -3.74 4.31
N GLY A 110 14.03 -3.66 3.02
CA GLY A 110 14.95 -3.89 1.91
C GLY A 110 15.98 -2.77 1.67
N LEU A 111 15.87 -1.62 2.34
CA LEU A 111 16.83 -0.53 2.22
C LEU A 111 18.07 -0.77 3.10
N PRO A 112 19.26 -0.24 2.70
CA PRO A 112 20.40 -0.12 3.60
C PRO A 112 20.00 0.60 4.89
N ALA A 113 20.47 0.12 6.05
CA ALA A 113 20.05 0.64 7.36
C ALA A 113 20.13 2.18 7.47
N ARG A 114 21.20 2.78 6.95
CA ARG A 114 21.41 4.25 6.93
C ARG A 114 20.38 5.05 6.12
N LEU A 115 19.61 4.40 5.25
CA LEU A 115 18.58 5.02 4.41
C LEU A 115 17.17 4.77 4.92
N ARG A 116 17.01 3.98 5.99
CA ARG A 116 15.70 3.67 6.55
C ARG A 116 15.21 4.89 7.33
N PRO A 117 14.05 5.48 6.97
CA PRO A 117 13.50 6.62 7.69
C PRO A 117 12.89 6.22 9.05
N VAL A 118 12.63 4.92 9.24
CA VAL A 118 12.10 4.32 10.48
C VAL A 118 12.78 2.99 10.72
N ASP A 119 12.74 2.50 11.97
CA ASP A 119 13.08 1.10 12.24
C ASP A 119 11.85 0.21 11.95
N PRO A 120 11.91 -0.65 10.91
CA PRO A 120 10.78 -1.45 10.51
C PRO A 120 10.38 -2.52 11.54
N ALA A 121 11.24 -2.82 12.52
CA ALA A 121 10.92 -3.79 13.57
C ALA A 121 10.00 -3.23 14.67
N VAL A 122 9.88 -1.90 14.79
CA VAL A 122 9.11 -1.25 15.86
C VAL A 122 8.10 -0.23 15.35
N PHE A 123 8.23 0.26 14.11
CA PHE A 123 7.31 1.24 13.55
C PHE A 123 5.91 0.65 13.36
N GLY A 124 4.88 1.35 13.84
CA GLY A 124 3.49 0.91 13.73
C GLY A 124 3.05 -0.09 14.79
N GLN A 125 3.93 -0.47 15.73
CA GLN A 125 3.50 -1.21 16.91
C GLN A 125 2.73 -0.29 17.85
N THR A 126 1.41 -0.41 17.87
CA THR A 126 0.58 0.15 18.94
C THR A 126 1.01 -0.56 20.23
N THR A 127 1.63 0.17 21.16
CA THR A 127 1.77 -0.33 22.53
C THR A 127 0.36 -0.45 23.09
N HIS A 128 -0.22 -1.65 23.02
CA HIS A 128 -1.31 -2.02 23.91
C HIS A 128 -0.67 -2.19 25.30
N ALA A 129 -0.54 -1.08 26.02
CA ALA A 129 -0.34 -1.13 27.46
C ALA A 129 -1.70 -1.50 28.07
N ASP A 130 -1.67 -2.52 28.93
CA ASP A 130 -2.79 -3.12 29.66
C ASP A 130 -3.73 -2.13 30.36
#